data_AF-A0A2N9NFZ1-F1
#
_entry.id   AF-A0A2N9NFZ1-F1
#
_cell.length_a   1.000
_cell.length_b   1.000
_cell.length_c   1.000
_cell.angle_alpha   90.00
_cell.angle_beta   90.00
_cell.angle_gamma   90.00
#
_symmetry.space_group_name_H-M   'P 1'
#
loop_
_entity.id
_entity.type
_entity.pdbx_description
1 polymer ?
#
loop_
_entity_poly.entity_id
_entity_poly.type
_entity_poly.pdbx_seq_one_letter_code
_entity_poly.pdbx_strand_id
1 'polypeptide(L)'
;MATPVPIEPPKAAPIPGGAPAKPKTADELVLDEMEQRLMLAAPATDDDLRELVEQRCASVQKFLLDTGKVSAERIFIVAPKPVDASVKAMARATFSLD
;
A
#
# COMPACT_ATOMS: atom_id res chain seq x y z
N MET A 1 53.50 -4.87 -16.71
CA MET A 1 53.01 -6.24 -16.95
C MET A 1 51.76 -6.42 -16.10
N ALA A 2 50.58 -6.32 -16.70
CA ALA A 2 49.30 -6.48 -16.00
C ALA A 2 48.90 -7.95 -16.05
N THR A 3 48.73 -8.58 -14.88
CA THR A 3 48.17 -9.91 -14.76
C THR A 3 46.64 -9.85 -14.90
N PRO A 4 46.02 -10.71 -15.72
CA PRO A 4 44.57 -10.76 -15.83
C PRO A 4 43.96 -11.45 -14.60
N VAL A 5 42.98 -10.78 -13.98
CA VAL A 5 42.16 -11.33 -12.89
C VAL A 5 41.23 -12.40 -13.48
N PRO A 6 41.14 -13.60 -12.89
CA PRO A 6 40.16 -14.61 -13.31
C PRO A 6 38.74 -14.12 -12.97
N ILE A 7 37.90 -13.97 -13.99
CA ILE A 7 36.45 -13.80 -13.80
C ILE A 7 35.83 -15.17 -13.53
N GLU A 8 35.66 -15.52 -12.27
CA GLU A 8 34.84 -16.67 -11.88
C GLU A 8 33.38 -16.37 -12.28
N PRO A 9 32.68 -17.30 -12.97
CA PRO A 9 31.27 -17.10 -13.26
C PRO A 9 30.49 -17.01 -11.95
N PRO A 10 29.46 -16.14 -11.85
CA PRO A 10 28.65 -16.07 -10.65
C PRO A 10 28.04 -17.44 -10.42
N LYS A 11 28.47 -18.12 -9.35
CA LYS A 11 27.83 -19.31 -8.81
C LYS A 11 26.35 -18.97 -8.69
N ALA A 12 25.54 -19.59 -9.54
CA ALA A 12 24.10 -19.45 -9.51
C ALA A 12 23.65 -19.63 -8.06
N ALA A 13 23.23 -18.53 -7.43
CA ALA A 13 22.54 -18.59 -6.17
C ALA A 13 21.37 -19.56 -6.38
N PRO A 14 21.13 -20.52 -5.46
CA PRO A 14 19.92 -21.31 -5.51
C PRO A 14 18.76 -20.31 -5.54
N ILE A 15 18.08 -20.23 -6.68
CA ILE A 15 16.71 -19.74 -6.74
C ILE A 15 16.00 -20.51 -5.62
N PRO A 16 15.52 -19.85 -4.54
CA PRO A 16 14.69 -20.56 -3.59
C PRO A 16 13.50 -21.03 -4.41
N GLY A 17 13.46 -22.34 -4.66
CA GLY A 17 12.42 -22.97 -5.45
C GLY A 17 11.08 -22.46 -4.95
N GLY A 18 10.19 -22.16 -5.89
CA GLY A 18 8.78 -21.97 -5.60
C GLY A 18 8.32 -23.20 -4.82
N ALA A 19 8.29 -23.07 -3.50
CA ALA A 19 7.73 -24.08 -2.64
C ALA A 19 6.28 -24.24 -3.10
N PRO A 20 5.81 -25.47 -3.38
CA PRO A 20 4.40 -25.67 -3.69
C PRO A 20 3.62 -25.15 -2.49
N ALA A 21 2.73 -24.19 -2.74
CA ALA A 21 1.83 -23.67 -1.72
C ALA A 21 1.18 -24.86 -1.01
N LYS A 22 1.46 -25.00 0.28
CA LYS A 22 0.91 -26.07 1.11
C LYS A 22 -0.61 -26.07 0.88
N PRO A 23 -1.25 -27.21 0.57
CA PRO A 23 -2.67 -27.22 0.28
C PRO A 23 -3.41 -26.61 1.48
N LYS A 24 -4.21 -25.57 1.22
CA LYS A 24 -5.05 -24.91 2.22
C LYS A 24 -5.87 -25.98 2.94
N THR A 25 -5.89 -25.94 4.26
CA THR A 25 -6.72 -26.82 5.07
C THR A 25 -8.21 -26.54 4.82
N ALA A 26 -9.09 -27.49 5.16
CA ALA A 26 -10.53 -27.33 4.95
C ALA A 26 -11.08 -26.07 5.64
N ASP A 27 -10.58 -25.75 6.83
CA ASP A 27 -10.95 -24.54 7.57
C ASP A 27 -10.47 -23.25 6.87
N GLU A 28 -9.26 -23.24 6.30
CA GLU A 28 -8.74 -22.10 5.53
C GLU A 28 -9.55 -21.87 4.24
N LEU A 29 -10.05 -22.93 3.60
CA LEU A 29 -10.91 -22.82 2.42
C LEU A 29 -12.28 -22.21 2.78
N VAL A 30 -12.87 -22.62 3.91
CA VAL A 30 -14.14 -22.05 4.38
C VAL A 30 -13.97 -20.58 4.77
N LEU A 31 -12.86 -20.22 5.43
CA LEU A 31 -12.57 -18.83 5.79
C LEU A 31 -12.37 -17.94 4.56
N ASP A 32 -11.64 -18.43 3.55
CA ASP A 32 -11.41 -17.73 2.28
C ASP A 32 -12.74 -17.51 1.52
N GLU A 33 -13.61 -18.53 1.48
CA GLU A 33 -14.94 -18.41 0.88
C GLU A 33 -15.83 -17.41 1.65
N MET A 34 -15.78 -17.42 2.98
CA MET A 34 -16.50 -16.46 3.81
C MET A 34 -15.97 -15.03 3.59
N GLU A 35 -14.66 -14.84 3.53
CA GLU A 35 -14.03 -13.54 3.26
C GLU A 35 -14.43 -13.00 1.88
N GLN A 36 -14.40 -13.84 0.84
CA GLN A 36 -14.87 -13.47 -0.49
C GLN A 36 -16.35 -13.07 -0.48
N ARG A 37 -17.21 -13.83 0.20
CA ARG A 37 -18.63 -13.48 0.34
C ARG A 37 -18.83 -12.14 1.04
N LEU A 38 -18.04 -11.86 2.08
CA LEU A 38 -18.12 -10.61 2.81
C LEU A 38 -17.68 -9.42 1.95
N MET A 39 -16.58 -9.57 1.20
CA MET A 39 -16.09 -8.55 0.26
C MET A 39 -17.12 -8.23 -0.83
N LEU A 40 -17.88 -9.24 -1.30
CA LEU A 40 -18.92 -9.06 -2.30
C LEU A 40 -20.21 -8.43 -1.71
N ALA A 41 -20.54 -8.75 -0.46
CA ALA A 41 -21.78 -8.31 0.17
C ALA A 41 -21.71 -6.85 0.67
N ALA A 42 -20.51 -6.34 0.97
CA ALA A 42 -20.30 -5.00 1.50
C ALA A 42 -19.20 -4.27 0.72
N PRO A 43 -19.46 -3.87 -0.54
CA PRO A 43 -18.51 -3.04 -1.28
C PRO A 43 -18.37 -1.68 -0.58
N ALA A 44 -17.14 -1.19 -0.48
CA ALA A 44 -16.91 0.18 -0.04
C ALA A 44 -17.53 1.16 -1.05
N THR A 45 -18.36 2.07 -0.56
CA THR A 45 -18.98 3.11 -1.38
C THR A 45 -18.03 4.29 -1.57
N ASP A 46 -18.36 5.18 -2.52
CA ASP A 46 -17.59 6.42 -2.73
C ASP A 46 -17.57 7.31 -1.48
N ASP A 47 -18.65 7.33 -0.71
CA ASP A 47 -18.72 8.06 0.57
C ASP A 47 -17.81 7.42 1.63
N ASP A 48 -17.79 6.09 1.76
CA ASP A 48 -16.87 5.39 2.68
C ASP A 48 -15.40 5.73 2.35
N LEU A 49 -15.07 5.77 1.06
CA LEU A 49 -13.73 6.13 0.60
C LEU A 49 -13.41 7.60 0.90
N ARG A 50 -14.38 8.51 0.73
CA ARG A 50 -14.21 9.93 1.06
C ARG A 50 -13.97 10.13 2.55
N GLU A 51 -14.79 9.52 3.41
CA GLU A 51 -14.61 9.58 4.87
C GLU A 51 -13.25 9.02 5.28
N LEU A 52 -12.81 7.90 4.69
CA LEU A 52 -11.50 7.33 4.96
C LEU A 52 -10.35 8.27 4.57
N VAL A 53 -10.46 8.98 3.45
CA VAL A 53 -9.46 9.98 3.03
C VAL A 53 -9.40 11.14 4.01
N GLU A 54 -10.56 11.65 4.46
CA GLU A 54 -10.64 12.72 5.45
C GLU A 54 -9.98 12.32 6.77
N GLN A 55 -10.30 11.13 7.29
CA GLN A 55 -9.69 10.58 8.51
C GLN A 55 -8.16 10.44 8.39
N ARG A 56 -7.66 9.98 7.24
CA ARG A 56 -6.23 9.84 6.97
C ARG A 56 -5.55 11.21 6.90
N CYS A 57 -6.14 12.18 6.20
CA CYS A 57 -5.63 13.54 6.13
C CYS A 57 -5.54 14.19 7.52
N ALA A 58 -6.57 14.04 8.36
CA ALA A 58 -6.57 14.54 9.74
C ALA A 58 -5.46 13.89 10.57
N SER A 59 -5.29 12.57 10.45
CA SER A 59 -4.24 11.83 11.18
C SER A 59 -2.83 12.26 10.77
N VAL A 60 -2.59 12.45 9.46
CA VAL A 60 -1.30 12.93 8.95
C VAL A 60 -1.05 14.39 9.33
N GLN A 61 -2.06 15.25 9.24
CA GLN A 61 -1.95 16.64 9.68
C GLN A 61 -1.54 16.69 11.15
N LYS A 62 -2.22 15.94 12.02
CA LYS A 62 -1.87 15.86 13.43
C LYS A 62 -0.43 15.41 13.65
N PHE A 63 0.02 14.37 12.93
CA PHE A 63 1.41 13.91 13.00
C PHE A 63 2.42 14.99 12.57
N LEU A 64 2.14 15.74 11.50
CA LEU A 64 3.03 16.81 11.03
C LEU A 64 3.10 18.00 12.00
N LEU A 65 1.99 18.32 12.67
CA LEU A 65 1.94 19.34 13.71
C LEU A 65 2.73 18.91 14.96
N ASP A 66 2.43 17.72 15.49
CA ASP A 66 2.98 17.23 16.76
C ASP A 66 4.45 16.77 16.63
N THR A 67 4.75 16.00 15.59
CA THR A 67 6.06 15.33 15.42
C THR A 67 6.95 16.04 14.41
N GLY A 68 6.35 16.52 13.31
CA GLY A 68 7.08 17.22 12.25
C GLY A 68 7.46 18.66 12.61
N LYS A 69 6.87 19.24 13.68
CA LYS A 69 7.00 20.66 14.07
C LYS A 69 6.72 21.63 12.91
N VAL A 70 5.86 21.22 11.98
CA VAL A 70 5.43 22.08 10.88
C VAL A 70 4.34 22.98 11.44
N SER A 71 4.47 24.29 11.24
CA SER A 71 3.47 25.25 11.68
C SER A 71 2.15 25.03 10.93
N ALA A 72 1.02 25.13 11.64
CA ALA A 72 -0.32 24.89 11.08
C ALA A 72 -0.63 25.77 9.87
N GLU A 73 -0.07 26.98 9.83
CA GLU A 73 -0.18 27.93 8.72
C GLU A 73 0.43 27.43 7.40
N ARG A 74 1.25 26.37 7.43
CA ARG A 74 1.88 25.77 6.24
C ARG A 74 1.20 24.47 5.80
N ILE A 75 0.18 24.00 6.51
CA ILE A 75 -0.51 22.74 6.21
C ILE A 75 -1.95 23.02 5.79
N PHE A 76 -2.23 22.80 4.52
CA PHE A 76 -3.56 22.98 3.94
C PHE A 76 -4.11 21.64 3.50
N ILE A 77 -5.26 21.24 4.05
CA ILE A 77 -6.03 20.09 3.57
C ILE A 77 -6.88 20.57 2.40
N VAL A 78 -6.72 19.95 1.24
CA VAL A 78 -7.53 20.21 0.04
C VAL A 78 -8.63 19.15 -0.05
N ALA A 79 -9.81 19.55 -0.54
CA ALA A 79 -10.92 18.65 -0.75
C ALA A 79 -10.50 17.42 -1.58
N PRO A 80 -10.88 16.19 -1.17
CA PRO A 80 -10.58 14.98 -1.91
C PRO A 80 -11.12 15.07 -3.33
N LYS A 81 -10.30 14.70 -4.32
CA LYS A 81 -10.78 14.54 -5.69
C LYS A 81 -11.71 13.32 -5.76
N PRO A 82 -12.76 13.35 -6.60
CA PRO A 82 -13.62 12.19 -6.79
C PRO A 82 -12.80 10.98 -7.23
N VAL A 83 -13.16 9.81 -6.71
CA VAL A 83 -12.45 8.57 -6.96
C VAL A 83 -12.80 8.11 -8.38
N ASP A 84 -11.82 8.11 -9.27
CA ASP A 84 -12.02 7.64 -10.64
C ASP A 84 -11.84 6.11 -10.66
N ALA A 85 -12.91 5.38 -10.97
CA ALA A 85 -12.94 3.92 -10.96
C ALA A 85 -11.96 3.27 -11.96
N SER A 86 -11.46 4.03 -12.95
CA SER A 86 -10.42 3.57 -13.90
C SER A 86 -9.03 3.58 -13.26
N VAL A 87 -8.85 4.35 -12.20
CA VAL A 87 -7.57 4.49 -11.54
C VAL A 87 -7.50 3.46 -10.42
N LYS A 88 -6.78 2.34 -10.66
CA LYS A 88 -6.25 1.47 -9.59
C LYS A 88 -5.16 2.21 -8.78
N ALA A 89 -5.35 3.49 -8.46
CA ALA A 89 -4.45 4.24 -7.63
C ALA A 89 -4.75 3.84 -6.20
N MET A 90 -3.80 3.12 -5.62
CA MET A 90 -3.49 3.19 -4.21
C MET A 90 -3.69 4.65 -3.76
N ALA A 91 -4.67 4.91 -2.88
CA ALA A 91 -5.06 6.25 -2.46
C ALA A 91 -3.82 7.03 -1.97
N ARG A 92 -3.23 7.86 -2.86
CA ARG A 92 -1.99 8.60 -2.61
C ARG A 92 -2.35 10.03 -2.24
N ALA A 93 -1.92 10.44 -1.05
CA ALA A 93 -1.84 11.85 -0.71
C ALA A 93 -0.60 12.45 -1.39
N THR A 94 -0.79 13.49 -2.19
CA THR A 94 0.31 14.26 -2.81
C THR A 94 0.56 15.49 -1.94
N PHE A 95 1.78 15.60 -1.42
CA PHE A 95 2.22 16.79 -0.67
C PHE A 95 3.12 17.63 -1.57
N SER A 96 2.92 18.94 -1.54
CA SER A 96 3.78 19.91 -2.21
C SER A 96 4.16 20.97 -1.20
N LEU A 97 5.43 21.36 -1.23
CA LEU A 97 6.00 22.46 -0.43
C LEU A 97 6.36 23.58 -1.40
N ASP A 98 5.99 24.80 -1.04
CA ASP A 98 6.53 26.03 -1.64
C ASP A 98 7.88 26.36 -0.98
#